data_AF-A0A7W1QZA3-F1
#
_entry.id   AF-A0A7W1QZA3-F1
#
_cell.length_a   1.000
_cell.length_b   1.000
_cell.length_c   1.000
_cell.angle_alpha   90.00
_cell.angle_beta   90.00
_cell.angle_gamma   90.00
#
_symmetry.space_group_name_H-M   'P 1'
#
loop_
_entity.id
_entity.type
_entity.pdbx_description
1 polymer ?
#
loop_
_entity_poly.entity_id
_entity_poly.type
_entity_poly.pdbx_seq_one_letter_code
_entity_poly.pdbx_strand_id
1 'polypeptide(L)'
;MSQQNLARTDKLYTVEEYLALERASEEKHEYIDGKIIPLREDYDVEAMAGASRRHNLINGNVFGELRNQLKGKNCETYISDMRVRLKPNRYGYPDVVVVCGEPQF
;
A
#
# COMPACT_ATOMS: atom_id res chain seq x y z
N MET A 1 -40.40 -18.69 -0.99
CA MET A 1 -39.98 -17.80 0.12
C MET A 1 -38.71 -17.10 -0.31
N SER A 2 -38.72 -15.77 -0.26
CA SER A 2 -37.85 -14.86 -1.01
C SER A 2 -36.38 -14.92 -0.62
N GLN A 3 -35.52 -14.87 -1.63
CA GLN A 3 -34.12 -14.46 -1.52
C GLN A 3 -34.06 -13.02 -0.98
N GLN A 4 -33.42 -12.79 0.17
CA GLN A 4 -33.08 -11.45 0.63
C GLN A 4 -31.76 -11.03 -0.03
N ASN A 5 -31.89 -10.13 -1.00
CA ASN A 5 -30.78 -9.44 -1.65
C ASN A 5 -30.35 -8.28 -0.73
N LEU A 6 -29.38 -8.51 0.15
CA LEU A 6 -28.77 -7.43 0.92
C LEU A 6 -27.80 -6.71 -0.01
N ALA A 7 -28.21 -5.56 -0.55
CA ALA A 7 -27.28 -4.61 -1.12
C ALA A 7 -26.29 -4.21 0.00
N ARG A 8 -25.08 -4.76 -0.03
CA ARG A 8 -24.00 -4.35 0.86
C ARG A 8 -23.66 -2.91 0.45
N THR A 9 -24.20 -1.93 1.17
CA THR A 9 -23.80 -0.54 0.97
C THR A 9 -22.37 -0.45 1.46
N ASP A 10 -21.40 -0.58 0.54
CA ASP A 10 -19.99 -0.37 0.87
C ASP A 10 -19.88 1.02 1.51
N LYS A 11 -19.59 1.05 2.81
CA LYS A 11 -19.35 2.30 3.52
C LYS A 11 -18.17 2.99 2.83
N LEU A 12 -18.39 4.21 2.35
CA LEU A 12 -17.34 5.06 1.83
C LEU A 12 -16.79 5.93 2.97
N TYR A 13 -15.47 6.08 2.97
CA TYR A 13 -14.71 6.85 3.94
C TYR A 13 -14.12 8.08 3.27
N THR A 14 -14.08 9.20 3.97
CA THR A 14 -13.26 10.33 3.51
C THR A 14 -11.77 10.03 3.68
N VAL A 15 -10.92 10.84 3.05
CA VAL A 15 -9.46 10.71 3.22
C VAL A 15 -9.07 10.94 4.68
N GLU A 16 -9.71 11.89 5.36
CA GLU A 16 -9.44 12.22 6.76
C GLU A 16 -9.81 11.06 7.70
N GLU A 17 -10.97 10.43 7.46
CA GLU A 17 -11.41 9.24 8.19
C GLU A 17 -10.45 8.08 7.98
N TYR A 18 -10.05 7.83 6.72
CA TYR A 18 -9.03 6.82 6.41
C TYR A 18 -7.72 7.10 7.12
N LEU A 19 -7.19 8.34 7.05
CA LEU A 19 -5.91 8.69 7.68
C LEU A 19 -5.96 8.59 9.21
N ALA A 20 -7.12 8.88 9.82
CA ALA A 20 -7.32 8.70 11.25
C ALA A 20 -7.34 7.22 11.64
N LEU A 21 -8.07 6.40 10.88
CA LEU A 21 -8.11 4.94 11.06
C LEU A 21 -6.72 4.33 10.90
N GLU A 22 -6.02 4.68 9.82
CA GLU A 22 -4.71 4.12 9.49
C GLU A 22 -3.64 4.45 10.56
N ARG A 23 -3.74 5.61 11.23
CA ARG A 23 -2.85 5.96 12.35
C ARG A 23 -3.13 5.18 13.64
N ALA A 24 -4.38 4.75 13.82
CA ALA A 24 -4.81 4.01 15.01
C ALA A 24 -4.72 2.50 14.85
N SER A 25 -4.47 2.03 13.62
CA SER A 25 -4.44 0.62 13.26
C SER A 25 -3.04 0.03 13.40
N GLU A 26 -2.96 -1.22 13.89
CA GLU A 26 -1.75 -2.05 13.81
C GLU A 26 -1.60 -2.73 12.44
N GLU A 27 -2.68 -2.72 11.66
CA GLU A 27 -2.74 -3.23 10.30
C GLU A 27 -2.68 -2.11 9.26
N LYS A 28 -2.14 -2.43 8.09
CA LYS A 28 -2.03 -1.50 6.97
C LYS A 28 -3.20 -1.68 6.01
N HIS A 29 -3.70 -0.56 5.49
CA HIS A 29 -4.78 -0.56 4.52
C HIS A 29 -4.46 0.32 3.31
N GLU A 30 -4.86 -0.15 2.13
CA GLU A 30 -4.94 0.70 0.96
C GLU A 30 -6.26 1.48 0.95
N TYR A 31 -6.23 2.68 0.38
CA TYR A 31 -7.40 3.51 0.18
C TYR A 31 -7.60 3.77 -1.29
N ILE A 32 -8.77 3.38 -1.82
CA ILE A 32 -9.11 3.55 -3.23
C ILE A 32 -10.52 4.12 -3.35
N ASP A 33 -10.61 5.39 -3.74
CA ASP A 33 -11.85 6.07 -4.09
C ASP A 33 -12.96 5.93 -3.01
N GLY A 34 -12.57 6.07 -1.73
CA GLY A 34 -13.49 5.94 -0.59
C GLY A 34 -13.52 4.57 0.07
N LYS A 35 -12.91 3.55 -0.55
CA LYS A 35 -12.85 2.19 0.01
C LYS A 35 -11.55 1.97 0.78
N ILE A 36 -11.64 1.33 1.93
CA ILE A 36 -10.50 0.85 2.73
C ILE A 36 -10.33 -0.64 2.43
N ILE A 37 -9.17 -1.04 1.94
CA ILE A 37 -8.83 -2.41 1.57
C ILE A 37 -7.76 -2.90 2.55
N PRO A 38 -8.07 -3.85 3.45
CA PRO A 38 -7.08 -4.39 4.37
C PRO A 38 -6.00 -5.12 3.57
N LEU A 39 -4.75 -4.88 3.92
CA LEU A 39 -3.67 -5.69 3.37
C LEU A 39 -3.62 -7.08 4.02
N ARG A 40 -4.35 -7.38 5.10
CA ARG A 40 -4.15 -8.62 5.88
C ARG A 40 -5.30 -9.63 5.90
N GLU A 41 -6.47 -9.31 5.35
CA GLU A 41 -7.58 -10.25 5.36
C GLU A 41 -7.54 -11.10 4.08
N ASP A 42 -7.33 -12.40 4.25
CA ASP A 42 -7.79 -13.50 3.36
C ASP A 42 -6.78 -14.17 2.42
N TYR A 43 -5.50 -13.82 2.45
CA TYR A 43 -4.45 -14.59 1.76
C TYR A 43 -3.57 -15.29 2.80
N ASP A 44 -3.29 -16.58 2.56
CA ASP A 44 -2.44 -17.51 3.31
C ASP A 44 -1.50 -16.83 4.32
N VAL A 45 -1.35 -17.35 5.53
CA VAL A 45 -0.62 -16.71 6.65
C VAL A 45 0.85 -16.34 6.29
N GLU A 46 1.39 -16.91 5.22
CA GLU A 46 2.67 -16.56 4.58
C GLU A 46 2.68 -15.27 3.74
N ALA A 47 1.54 -14.68 3.44
CA ALA A 47 1.38 -13.60 2.46
C ALA A 47 1.40 -12.21 3.09
N MET A 48 1.03 -12.05 4.37
CA MET A 48 0.86 -10.72 4.97
C MET A 48 1.44 -10.55 6.38
N ALA A 49 2.22 -11.52 6.84
CA ALA A 49 3.10 -11.40 8.01
C ALA A 49 4.55 -11.62 7.54
N GLY A 50 5.12 -10.60 6.88
CA GLY A 50 6.39 -10.76 6.19
C GLY A 50 6.18 -11.42 4.84
N ALA A 51 6.30 -10.60 3.80
CA ALA A 51 6.54 -11.01 2.43
C ALA A 51 7.13 -12.43 2.31
N SER A 52 6.45 -13.33 1.59
CA SER A 52 7.00 -14.65 1.28
C SER A 52 8.45 -14.54 0.78
N ARG A 53 9.29 -15.56 0.98
CA ARG A 53 10.68 -15.55 0.49
C ARG A 53 10.79 -15.13 -0.98
N ARG A 54 9.84 -15.57 -1.82
CA ARG A 54 9.79 -15.21 -3.25
C ARG A 54 9.53 -13.71 -3.44
N HIS A 55 8.58 -13.15 -2.71
CA HIS A 55 8.26 -11.71 -2.75
C HIS A 55 9.46 -10.88 -2.30
N ASN A 56 10.11 -11.26 -1.19
CA ASN A 56 11.33 -10.58 -0.72
C ASN A 56 12.47 -10.60 -1.74
N LEU A 57 12.70 -11.73 -2.41
CA LEU A 57 13.74 -11.82 -3.45
C LEU A 57 13.41 -10.94 -4.65
N ILE A 58 12.15 -10.91 -5.09
CA ILE A 58 11.72 -10.06 -6.21
C ILE A 58 11.89 -8.58 -5.84
N ASN A 59 11.36 -8.15 -4.68
CA ASN A 59 11.47 -6.77 -4.21
C ASN A 59 12.92 -6.34 -4.04
N GLY A 60 13.76 -7.19 -3.43
CA GLY A 60 15.18 -6.92 -3.26
C GLY A 60 15.92 -6.73 -4.59
N ASN A 61 15.65 -7.59 -5.58
CA ASN A 61 16.25 -7.47 -6.91
C ASN A 61 15.79 -6.20 -7.63
N VAL A 62 14.49 -5.91 -7.62
CA VAL A 62 13.92 -4.70 -8.26
C VAL A 62 14.47 -3.44 -7.62
N PHE A 63 14.50 -3.38 -6.28
CA PHE A 63 15.10 -2.28 -5.53
C PHE A 63 16.58 -2.09 -5.89
N GLY A 64 17.35 -3.18 -5.92
CA GLY A 64 18.78 -3.15 -6.25
C GLY A 64 19.05 -2.59 -7.64
N GLU A 65 18.33 -3.08 -8.65
CA GLU A 65 18.45 -2.60 -10.03
C GLU A 65 18.08 -1.12 -10.17
N LEU A 66 16.96 -0.70 -9.59
CA LEU A 66 16.54 0.71 -9.61
C LEU A 66 17.54 1.61 -8.90
N ARG A 67 17.98 1.23 -7.70
CA ARG A 67 18.98 1.97 -6.93
C ARG A 67 20.29 2.12 -7.70
N ASN A 68 20.75 1.06 -8.36
CA ASN A 68 21.97 1.09 -9.18
C ASN A 68 21.82 2.01 -10.40
N GLN A 69 20.71 1.90 -11.14
CA GLN A 69 20.45 2.74 -12.32
C GLN A 69 20.25 4.23 -12.00
N LEU A 70 19.80 4.53 -10.78
CA LEU A 70 19.54 5.89 -10.30
C LEU A 70 20.71 6.48 -9.49
N LYS A 71 21.76 5.71 -9.23
CA LYS A 71 22.94 6.16 -8.49
C LYS A 71 23.55 7.41 -9.12
N GLY A 72 23.71 8.47 -8.32
CA GLY A 72 24.26 9.76 -8.75
C GLY A 72 23.24 10.68 -9.43
N LYS A 73 21.98 10.26 -9.60
CA LYS A 73 20.87 11.14 -10.00
C LYS A 73 20.20 11.74 -8.76
N ASN A 74 19.40 12.77 -8.96
CA ASN A 74 18.56 13.35 -7.91
C ASN A 74 17.31 12.49 -7.66
N CYS A 75 17.52 11.20 -7.36
CA CYS A 75 16.46 10.24 -7.09
C CYS A 75 16.82 9.32 -5.93
N GLU A 76 15.80 8.98 -5.14
CA GLU A 76 15.87 8.08 -4.01
C GLU A 76 14.96 6.88 -4.28
N THR A 77 15.42 5.69 -3.91
CA THR A 77 14.62 4.45 -3.99
C THR A 77 14.35 3.98 -2.57
N TYR A 78 13.09 3.72 -2.28
CA TYR A 78 12.56 3.20 -1.02
C TYR A 78 12.01 1.80 -1.24
N ILE A 79 12.12 0.96 -0.23
CA ILE A 79 11.58 -0.40 -0.24
C ILE A 79 10.60 -0.55 0.91
N SER A 80 9.44 -1.14 0.59
CA SER A 80 8.38 -1.57 1.52
C SER A 80 7.90 -0.54 2.54
N ASP A 81 6.75 -0.85 3.15
CA ASP A 81 6.27 -0.29 4.42
C ASP A 81 5.95 1.20 4.51
N MET A 82 6.18 2.01 3.48
CA MET A 82 5.79 3.40 3.42
C MET A 82 4.45 3.58 2.73
N ARG A 83 3.50 4.25 3.40
CA ARG A 83 2.26 4.67 2.76
C ARG A 83 2.55 5.79 1.78
N VAL A 84 2.13 5.62 0.53
CA VAL A 84 2.30 6.62 -0.53
C VAL A 84 0.93 7.18 -0.91
N ARG A 85 0.85 8.52 -0.99
CA ARG A 85 -0.28 9.19 -1.63
C ARG A 85 -0.11 9.10 -3.16
N LEU A 86 -0.88 8.24 -3.80
CA LEU A 86 -0.84 8.01 -5.24
C LEU A 86 -1.67 9.05 -6.00
N LYS A 87 -2.81 9.44 -5.43
CA LYS A 87 -3.72 10.48 -5.93
C LYS A 87 -4.41 11.18 -4.74
N PRO A 88 -5.13 12.30 -4.94
CA PRO A 88 -5.86 12.94 -3.85
C PRO A 88 -6.78 12.00 -3.06
N ASN A 89 -7.34 10.99 -3.73
CA ASN A 89 -8.26 10.00 -3.18
C ASN A 89 -7.70 8.55 -3.26
N ARG A 90 -6.38 8.38 -3.37
CA ARG A 90 -5.74 7.06 -3.39
C ARG A 90 -4.45 7.01 -2.58
N TYR A 91 -4.37 6.05 -1.68
CA TYR A 91 -3.19 5.75 -0.87
C TYR A 91 -2.91 4.25 -0.92
N GLY A 92 -1.65 3.87 -0.94
CA GLY A 92 -1.27 2.46 -0.95
C GLY A 92 0.09 2.24 -0.32
N TYR A 93 0.50 0.98 -0.28
CA TYR A 93 1.81 0.54 0.20
C TYR A 93 2.55 -0.19 -0.92
N PRO A 94 3.13 0.54 -1.90
CA PRO A 94 3.87 -0.09 -2.97
C PRO A 94 5.08 -0.85 -2.44
N ASP A 95 5.43 -1.93 -3.12
CA ASP A 95 6.62 -2.75 -2.81
C ASP A 95 7.93 -1.97 -2.96
N VAL A 96 8.04 -1.14 -4.00
CA VAL A 96 9.20 -0.28 -4.27
C VAL A 96 8.72 1.08 -4.76
N VAL A 97 9.33 2.15 -4.24
CA VAL A 97 8.99 3.53 -4.59
C VAL A 97 10.25 4.25 -5.05
N VAL A 98 10.15 5.02 -6.12
CA VAL A 98 11.20 5.93 -6.57
C VAL A 98 10.68 7.35 -6.50
N VAL A 99 11.42 8.24 -5.84
CA VAL A 99 11.13 9.66 -5.79
C VAL A 99 12.33 10.39 -6.39
N CYS A 100 12.09 11.22 -7.41
CA CYS A 100 13.12 12.12 -7.93
C CYS A 100 12.80 13.55 -7.50
N GLY A 101 13.81 14.30 -7.06
CA GLY A 101 13.61 15.58 -6.38
C GLY A 101 13.46 15.42 -4.87
N GLU A 102 12.88 16.44 -4.22
CA GLU A 102 12.70 16.50 -2.78
C GLU A 102 11.46 15.71 -2.34
N PRO A 103 11.62 14.63 -1.54
CA PRO A 103 10.48 13.89 -0.99
C PRO A 103 9.61 14.76 -0.07
N GLN A 104 8.30 14.50 -0.07
CA GLN A 104 7.32 15.19 0.79
C GLN A 104 6.67 14.15 1.71
N PHE A 105 6.68 14.40 3.02
CA PHE A 105 6.18 13.49 4.07
C PHE A 105 4.98 14.06 4.83
#